data_AF-A0A0K8U6N8-F1
#
_entry.id   AF-A0A0K8U6N8-F1
#
_cell.length_a   1.000
_cell.length_b   1.000
_cell.length_c   1.000
_cell.angle_alpha   90.00
_cell.angle_beta   90.00
_cell.angle_gamma   90.00
#
_symmetry.space_group_name_H-M   'P 1'
#
loop_
_entity.id
_entity.type
_entity.pdbx_description
1 polymer ?
#
loop_
_entity_poly.entity_id
_entity_poly.type
_entity_poly.pdbx_seq_one_letter_code
_entity_poly.pdbx_strand_id
1 'polypeptide(L)'
;AIMIFLVQEYGRDDSLYPKCPKKRALINQRLYFDMGTLYKSLADYYYPQIFAKQPADPELYKKIEAAFDFLNTFLEGNNYVAGDQLTVADLAILATVSTFDVIQFDFSKYANVARWYENAKKIPGWDENWQGCLEFKKFLD
;
A
#
# COMPACT_ATOMS: atom_id res chain seq x y z
N ALA A 1 11.06 1.85 -7.68
CA ALA A 1 12.18 1.57 -8.60
C ALA A 1 12.82 0.20 -8.34
N ILE A 2 13.33 -0.06 -7.11
CA ILE A 2 14.02 -1.32 -6.77
C ILE A 2 13.16 -2.56 -7.07
N MET A 3 11.89 -2.59 -6.65
CA MET A 3 11.00 -3.73 -6.92
C MET A 3 10.88 -4.06 -8.43
N ILE A 4 10.79 -3.03 -9.28
CA ILE A 4 10.72 -3.22 -10.74
C ILE A 4 12.04 -3.80 -11.24
N PHE A 5 13.18 -3.24 -10.82
CA PHE A 5 14.50 -3.75 -11.21
C PHE A 5 14.67 -5.22 -10.83
N LEU A 6 14.31 -5.59 -9.60
CA LEU A 6 14.43 -6.98 -9.12
C LEU A 6 13.61 -7.95 -9.96
N VAL A 7 12.39 -7.59 -10.35
CA VAL A 7 11.56 -8.42 -11.24
C VAL A 7 12.15 -8.49 -12.65
N GLN A 8 12.65 -7.37 -13.19
CA GLN A 8 13.21 -7.34 -14.55
C GLN A 8 14.53 -8.09 -14.69
N GLU A 9 15.38 -8.04 -13.66
CA GLU A 9 16.72 -8.64 -13.66
C GLU A 9 16.69 -10.10 -13.22
N TYR A 10 15.92 -10.43 -12.17
CA TYR A 10 15.97 -11.73 -11.50
C TYR A 10 14.66 -12.53 -11.57
N GLY A 11 13.59 -11.96 -12.13
CA GLY A 11 12.32 -12.65 -12.29
C GLY A 11 12.44 -13.86 -13.21
N ARG A 12 11.93 -15.02 -12.75
CA ARG A 12 11.83 -16.22 -13.58
C ARG A 12 10.83 -16.04 -14.73
N ASP A 13 9.83 -15.19 -14.51
CA ASP A 13 8.83 -14.75 -15.47
C ASP A 13 8.54 -13.26 -15.27
N ASP A 14 7.65 -12.70 -16.10
CA ASP A 14 7.22 -11.31 -16.02
C ASP A 14 5.90 -11.11 -15.27
N SER A 15 5.38 -12.11 -14.54
CA SER A 15 4.05 -12.06 -13.92
C SER A 15 3.88 -10.87 -12.95
N LEU A 16 4.91 -10.58 -12.15
CA LEU A 16 4.88 -9.47 -11.19
C LEU A 16 5.04 -8.09 -11.85
N TYR A 17 5.57 -8.03 -13.08
CA TYR A 17 5.72 -6.80 -13.86
C TYR A 17 5.73 -7.07 -15.38
N PRO A 18 4.53 -7.34 -15.97
CA PRO A 18 4.42 -7.87 -17.32
C PRO A 18 5.05 -6.98 -18.39
N LYS A 19 5.53 -7.55 -19.51
CA LYS A 19 6.15 -6.76 -20.59
C LYS A 19 5.16 -5.89 -21.37
N CYS A 20 3.87 -6.25 -21.38
CA CYS A 20 2.82 -5.52 -22.08
C CYS A 20 2.77 -4.04 -21.62
N PRO A 21 2.95 -3.05 -22.51
CA PRO A 21 2.99 -1.64 -22.13
C PRO A 21 1.73 -1.17 -21.39
N LYS A 22 0.55 -1.64 -21.79
CA LYS A 22 -0.73 -1.28 -21.15
C LYS A 22 -0.81 -1.81 -19.71
N LYS A 23 -0.38 -3.05 -19.46
CA LYS A 23 -0.33 -3.62 -18.10
C LYS A 23 0.69 -2.86 -17.23
N ARG A 24 1.87 -2.54 -17.77
CA ARG A 24 2.88 -1.72 -17.06
C ARG A 24 2.38 -0.34 -16.70
N ALA A 25 1.67 0.33 -17.61
CA ALA A 25 1.14 1.67 -17.36
C ALA A 25 0.22 1.68 -16.14
N LEU A 26 -0.65 0.66 -16.00
CA LEU A 26 -1.51 0.52 -14.84
C LEU A 26 -0.71 0.25 -13.55
N ILE A 27 0.23 -0.70 -13.58
CA ILE A 27 1.10 -0.99 -12.43
C ILE A 27 1.88 0.25 -11.99
N ASN A 28 2.49 0.96 -12.94
CA ASN A 28 3.25 2.18 -12.66
C ASN A 28 2.35 3.27 -12.07
N GLN A 29 1.13 3.44 -12.60
CA GLN A 29 0.19 4.38 -12.03
C GLN A 29 -0.18 4.01 -10.59
N ARG A 30 -0.33 2.72 -10.24
CA ARG A 30 -0.57 2.28 -8.86
C ARG A 30 0.64 2.50 -7.95
N LEU A 31 1.86 2.32 -8.45
CA LEU A 31 3.09 2.63 -7.71
C LEU A 31 3.23 4.14 -7.44
N TYR A 32 2.89 4.99 -8.41
CA TYR A 32 2.88 6.44 -8.19
C TYR A 32 1.75 6.90 -7.27
N PHE A 33 0.60 6.22 -7.32
CA PHE A 33 -0.48 6.44 -6.35
C PHE A 33 -0.04 6.06 -4.92
N ASP A 34 0.61 4.91 -4.74
CA ASP A 34 1.16 4.52 -3.45
C ASP A 34 2.11 5.58 -2.89
N MET A 35 3.13 5.96 -3.66
CA MET A 35 4.12 6.94 -3.26
C MET A 35 3.54 8.34 -3.05
N GLY A 36 2.74 8.84 -3.99
CA GLY A 36 2.33 10.23 -4.07
C GLY A 36 0.97 10.55 -3.46
N THR A 37 0.19 9.54 -3.08
CA THR A 37 -1.15 9.72 -2.53
C THR A 37 -1.33 8.90 -1.26
N LEU A 38 -1.18 7.58 -1.31
CA LEU A 38 -1.49 6.72 -0.16
C LEU A 38 -0.45 6.85 0.96
N TYR A 39 0.80 6.47 0.71
CA TYR A 39 1.88 6.58 1.69
C TYR A 39 2.19 8.05 2.03
N LYS A 40 2.03 8.96 1.06
CA LYS A 40 2.14 10.40 1.33
C LYS A 40 1.12 10.86 2.38
N SER A 41 -0.14 10.43 2.27
CA SER A 41 -1.16 10.80 3.26
C SER A 41 -0.85 10.24 4.66
N LEU A 42 -0.26 9.04 4.74
CA LEU A 42 0.24 8.46 5.99
C LEU A 42 1.33 9.35 6.58
N ALA A 43 2.38 9.64 5.79
CA ALA A 43 3.54 10.38 6.24
C ALA A 43 3.17 11.81 6.67
N ASP A 44 2.39 12.52 5.85
CA ASP A 44 1.98 13.89 6.13
C ASP A 44 1.16 13.99 7.42
N TYR A 45 0.26 13.02 7.68
CA TYR A 45 -0.57 13.04 8.90
C TYR A 45 0.17 12.49 10.13
N TYR A 46 0.73 11.28 10.06
CA TYR A 46 1.26 10.58 11.24
C TYR A 46 2.68 10.98 11.63
N TYR A 47 3.58 11.32 10.68
CA TYR A 47 4.98 11.57 11.03
C TYR A 47 5.19 12.81 11.91
N PRO A 48 4.50 13.95 11.68
CA PRO A 48 4.58 15.09 12.60
C PRO A 48 4.12 14.74 14.02
N GLN A 49 3.12 13.87 14.17
CA GLN A 49 2.62 13.41 15.47
C GLN A 49 3.63 12.49 16.16
N ILE A 50 4.17 11.51 15.42
CA ILE A 50 5.08 10.49 15.95
C ILE A 50 6.44 11.09 16.33
N PHE A 51 7.05 11.84 15.39
CA PHE A 51 8.46 12.26 15.50
C PHE A 51 8.66 13.70 15.98
N ALA A 52 7.68 14.59 15.76
CA ALA A 52 7.77 15.99 16.18
C ALA A 52 6.76 16.34 17.30
N LYS A 53 5.95 15.36 17.74
CA LYS A 53 4.92 15.52 18.79
C LYS A 53 3.96 16.69 18.50
N GLN A 54 3.69 16.95 17.23
CA GLN A 54 2.70 17.94 16.78
C GLN A 54 1.28 17.39 16.94
N PRO A 55 0.27 18.25 17.17
CA PRO A 55 -1.12 17.81 17.20
C PRO A 55 -1.56 17.27 15.83
N ALA A 56 -2.55 16.37 15.85
CA ALA A 56 -3.18 15.87 14.64
C ALA A 56 -3.84 17.00 13.82
N ASP A 57 -3.69 16.96 12.49
CA ASP A 57 -4.33 17.89 11.56
C ASP A 57 -5.55 17.22 10.88
N PRO A 58 -6.78 17.67 11.18
CA PRO A 58 -8.00 17.11 10.58
C PRO A 58 -8.06 17.21 9.05
N GLU A 59 -7.43 18.21 8.43
CA GLU A 59 -7.43 18.35 6.97
C GLU A 59 -6.50 17.33 6.30
N LEU A 60 -5.40 16.97 6.97
CA LEU A 60 -4.53 15.89 6.52
C LEU A 60 -5.18 14.51 6.74
N TYR A 61 -5.97 14.34 7.80
CA TYR A 61 -6.74 13.10 8.00
C TYR A 61 -7.72 12.84 6.84
N LYS A 62 -8.43 13.87 6.36
CA LYS A 62 -9.29 13.77 5.17
C LYS A 62 -8.54 13.30 3.91
N LYS A 63 -7.23 13.57 3.80
CA LYS A 63 -6.40 13.08 2.69
C LYS A 63 -6.15 11.58 2.78
N ILE A 64 -6.03 11.02 3.99
CA ILE A 64 -6.00 9.57 4.19
C ILE A 64 -7.32 8.98 3.72
N GLU A 65 -8.45 9.54 4.15
CA GLU A 65 -9.77 9.03 3.79
C GLU A 65 -9.98 9.02 2.27
N ALA A 66 -9.63 10.12 1.59
CA ALA A 66 -9.69 10.21 0.14
C ALA A 66 -8.74 9.23 -0.57
N ALA A 67 -7.54 8.98 -0.02
CA ALA A 67 -6.63 7.99 -0.57
C ALA A 67 -7.21 6.56 -0.48
N PHE A 68 -7.82 6.21 0.65
CA PHE A 68 -8.49 4.93 0.82
C PHE A 68 -9.76 4.82 -0.05
N ASP A 69 -10.51 5.91 -0.28
CA ASP A 69 -11.64 5.93 -1.22
C ASP A 69 -11.18 5.57 -2.65
N PHE A 70 -10.06 6.15 -3.10
CA PHE A 70 -9.48 5.82 -4.39
C PHE A 70 -9.01 4.37 -4.46
N LEU A 71 -8.29 3.89 -3.43
CA LEU A 71 -7.84 2.50 -3.39
C LEU A 71 -9.02 1.53 -3.39
N ASN A 72 -10.07 1.83 -2.63
CA ASN A 72 -11.29 1.04 -2.57
C ASN A 72 -11.98 0.97 -3.94
N THR A 73 -12.00 2.10 -4.67
CA THR A 73 -12.53 2.18 -6.05
C THR A 73 -11.66 1.39 -7.03
N PHE A 74 -10.34 1.44 -6.91
CA PHE A 74 -9.43 0.68 -7.77
C PHE A 74 -9.60 -0.84 -7.62
N LEU A 75 -9.99 -1.28 -6.43
CA LEU A 75 -10.25 -2.68 -6.08
C LEU A 75 -11.70 -3.12 -6.36
N GLU A 76 -12.56 -2.24 -6.86
CA GLU A 76 -13.92 -2.61 -7.27
C GLU A 76 -13.84 -3.65 -8.40
N GLY A 77 -14.50 -4.80 -8.22
CA GLY A 77 -14.47 -5.92 -9.17
C GLY A 77 -13.10 -6.59 -9.40
N ASN A 78 -12.06 -6.24 -8.64
CA ASN A 78 -10.69 -6.77 -8.83
C ASN A 78 -10.15 -7.44 -7.55
N ASN A 79 -9.37 -8.51 -7.74
CA ASN A 79 -8.69 -9.20 -6.64
C ASN A 79 -7.31 -8.59 -6.32
N TYR A 80 -6.74 -7.82 -7.24
CA TYR A 80 -5.42 -7.20 -7.13
C TYR A 80 -5.50 -5.73 -7.57
N VAL A 81 -4.60 -4.89 -7.08
CA VAL A 81 -4.67 -3.42 -7.25
C VAL A 81 -4.49 -2.97 -8.70
N ALA A 82 -3.82 -3.79 -9.53
CA ALA A 82 -3.43 -3.43 -10.90
C ALA A 82 -3.94 -4.43 -11.97
N GLY A 83 -4.99 -5.19 -11.67
CA GLY A 83 -5.65 -6.08 -12.63
C GLY A 83 -6.05 -7.43 -12.06
N ASP A 84 -5.86 -8.47 -12.86
CA ASP A 84 -6.32 -9.84 -12.62
C ASP A 84 -5.32 -10.74 -11.88
N GLN A 85 -4.09 -10.27 -11.68
CA GLN A 85 -2.99 -11.03 -11.08
C GLN A 85 -2.17 -10.17 -10.12
N LEU A 86 -1.45 -10.85 -9.21
CA LEU A 86 -0.50 -10.22 -8.29
C LEU A 86 0.62 -9.49 -9.05
N THR A 87 0.93 -8.27 -8.61
CA THR A 87 2.03 -7.47 -9.19
C THR A 87 2.87 -6.77 -8.12
N VAL A 88 3.97 -6.14 -8.53
CA VAL A 88 4.75 -5.26 -7.64
C VAL A 88 3.95 -4.09 -7.05
N ALA A 89 2.82 -3.71 -7.65
CA ALA A 89 1.94 -2.69 -7.08
C ALA A 89 1.22 -3.19 -5.82
N ASP A 90 0.80 -4.46 -5.79
CA ASP A 90 0.20 -5.06 -4.60
C ASP A 90 1.22 -5.13 -3.47
N LEU A 91 2.48 -5.47 -3.77
CA LEU A 91 3.56 -5.54 -2.78
C LEU A 91 3.85 -4.16 -2.15
N ALA A 92 3.93 -3.10 -2.96
CA ALA A 92 4.08 -1.73 -2.49
C ALA A 92 2.92 -1.32 -1.57
N ILE A 93 1.69 -1.45 -2.09
CA ILE A 93 0.50 -1.01 -1.36
C ILE A 93 0.29 -1.85 -0.11
N LEU A 94 0.66 -3.14 -0.11
CA LEU A 94 0.58 -4.00 1.07
C LEU A 94 1.44 -3.46 2.21
N ALA A 95 2.68 -3.06 1.93
CA ALA A 95 3.56 -2.47 2.94
C ALA A 95 2.97 -1.16 3.52
N THR A 96 2.40 -0.30 2.66
CA THR A 96 1.73 0.93 3.09
C THR A 96 0.48 0.64 3.93
N VAL A 97 -0.40 -0.25 3.49
CA VAL A 97 -1.65 -0.58 4.20
C VAL A 97 -1.37 -1.33 5.50
N SER A 98 -0.35 -2.19 5.58
CA SER A 98 0.05 -2.79 6.85
C SER A 98 0.62 -1.78 7.85
N THR A 99 1.22 -0.69 7.36
CA THR A 99 1.63 0.41 8.22
C THR A 99 0.41 1.14 8.77
N PHE A 100 -0.64 1.36 7.97
CA PHE A 100 -1.93 1.85 8.46
C PHE A 100 -2.61 0.91 9.48
N ASP A 101 -2.51 -0.41 9.29
CA ASP A 101 -3.05 -1.40 10.23
C ASP A 101 -2.34 -1.28 11.59
N VAL A 102 -1.00 -1.27 11.61
CA VAL A 102 -0.27 -1.26 12.88
C VAL A 102 -0.42 0.03 13.68
N ILE A 103 -0.67 1.16 13.00
CA ILE A 103 -1.03 2.45 13.62
C ILE A 103 -2.52 2.59 13.92
N GLN A 104 -3.29 1.51 13.78
CA GLN A 104 -4.71 1.39 14.13
C GLN A 104 -5.63 2.33 13.34
N PHE A 105 -5.32 2.60 12.07
CA PHE A 105 -6.26 3.25 11.17
C PHE A 105 -7.37 2.26 10.79
N ASP A 106 -8.62 2.59 11.13
CA ASP A 106 -9.76 1.75 10.77
C ASP A 106 -10.12 1.92 9.29
N PHE A 107 -9.71 0.94 8.48
CA PHE A 107 -10.10 0.83 7.08
C PHE A 107 -11.23 -0.18 6.84
N SER A 108 -11.93 -0.64 7.87
CA SER A 108 -13.04 -1.62 7.72
C SER A 108 -14.20 -1.07 6.88
N LYS A 109 -14.40 0.25 6.87
CA LYS A 109 -15.38 0.92 5.99
C LYS A 109 -15.07 0.81 4.50
N TYR A 110 -13.83 0.49 4.13
CA TYR A 110 -13.39 0.30 2.75
C TYR A 110 -13.42 -1.18 2.39
N ALA A 111 -14.61 -1.72 2.14
CA ALA A 111 -14.84 -3.16 1.98
C ALA A 111 -13.94 -3.85 0.95
N ASN A 112 -13.62 -3.19 -0.17
CA ASN A 112 -12.73 -3.76 -1.18
C ASN A 112 -11.28 -3.80 -0.71
N VAL A 113 -10.85 -2.77 0.03
CA VAL A 113 -9.52 -2.72 0.66
C VAL A 113 -9.38 -3.80 1.71
N ALA A 114 -10.36 -3.92 2.62
CA ALA A 114 -10.35 -4.95 3.65
C ALA A 114 -10.31 -6.37 3.04
N ARG A 115 -11.13 -6.64 2.02
CA ARG A 115 -11.10 -7.92 1.27
C ARG A 115 -9.74 -8.19 0.64
N TRP A 116 -9.21 -7.21 -0.09
CA TRP A 116 -7.91 -7.34 -0.76
C TRP A 116 -6.80 -7.57 0.26
N TYR A 117 -6.81 -6.83 1.36
CA TYR A 117 -5.78 -6.89 2.39
C TYR A 117 -5.70 -8.28 3.04
N GLU A 118 -6.83 -8.88 3.40
CA GLU A 118 -6.87 -10.26 3.93
C GLU A 118 -6.33 -11.31 2.95
N ASN A 119 -6.49 -11.09 1.64
CA ASN A 119 -5.87 -11.93 0.64
C ASN A 119 -4.37 -11.62 0.45
N ALA A 120 -3.99 -10.35 0.52
CA ALA A 120 -2.61 -9.91 0.38
C ALA A 120 -1.71 -10.38 1.54
N LYS A 121 -2.25 -10.59 2.74
CA LYS A 121 -1.54 -11.24 3.87
C LYS A 121 -1.03 -12.65 3.57
N LYS A 122 -1.50 -13.29 2.50
CA LYS A 122 -1.06 -14.64 2.08
C LYS A 122 0.15 -14.60 1.13
N ILE A 123 0.60 -13.40 0.74
CA ILE A 123 1.75 -13.21 -0.16
C ILE A 123 3.05 -13.60 0.57
N PRO A 124 3.99 -14.30 -0.11
CA PRO A 124 5.30 -14.60 0.48
C PRO A 124 6.02 -13.37 1.03
N GLY A 125 6.57 -13.49 2.24
CA GLY A 125 7.21 -12.36 2.94
C GLY A 125 6.29 -11.55 3.85
N TRP A 126 4.99 -11.87 3.92
CA TRP A 126 4.04 -11.21 4.81
C TRP A 126 4.51 -11.18 6.28
N ASP A 127 4.94 -12.32 6.83
CA ASP A 127 5.33 -12.41 8.23
C ASP A 127 6.52 -11.47 8.55
N GLU A 128 7.50 -11.40 7.65
CA GLU A 128 8.65 -10.48 7.78
C GLU A 128 8.20 -9.01 7.71
N ASN A 129 7.32 -8.67 6.75
CA ASN A 129 6.72 -7.34 6.67
C ASN A 129 5.96 -6.98 7.96
N TRP A 130 5.18 -7.91 8.50
CA TRP A 130 4.42 -7.68 9.72
C TRP A 130 5.32 -7.52 10.95
N GLN A 131 6.40 -8.30 11.08
CA GLN A 131 7.40 -8.06 12.11
C GLN A 131 7.99 -6.65 12.00
N GLY A 132 8.31 -6.18 10.78
CA GLY A 132 8.75 -4.80 10.56
C GLY A 132 7.71 -3.75 10.99
N CYS A 133 6.42 -4.02 10.75
CA CYS A 133 5.34 -3.16 11.22
C CYS A 133 5.28 -3.12 12.76
N LEU A 134 5.44 -4.26 13.44
CA LEU A 134 5.49 -4.33 14.91
C LEU A 134 6.72 -3.61 15.49
N GLU A 135 7.86 -3.62 14.79
CA GLU A 135 9.01 -2.79 15.14
C GLU A 135 8.70 -1.29 14.98
N PHE A 136 8.02 -0.90 13.90
CA PHE A 136 7.56 0.48 13.70
C PHE A 136 6.57 0.94 14.77
N LYS A 137 5.72 0.03 15.27
CA LYS A 137 4.76 0.31 16.35
C LYS A 137 5.43 0.90 17.60
N LYS A 138 6.71 0.55 17.87
CA LYS A 138 7.47 1.04 19.02
C LYS A 138 7.70 2.55 19.01
N PHE A 139 7.48 3.24 17.88
CA PHE A 139 7.55 4.69 17.80
C PHE A 139 6.23 5.39 18.20
N LEU A 140 5.13 4.63 18.36
CA LEU A 140 3.82 5.19 18.71
C LEU A 140 3.65 5.45 20.21
N ASP A 141 4.49 4.82 21.03
CA ASP A 141 4.56 5.02 22.49
C ASP A 141 5.37 6.30 22.84
#